data_AF-A0A4U1F9P1-F1
#
_entry.id   AF-A0A4U1F9P1-F1
#
_cell.length_a   1.000
_cell.length_b   1.000
_cell.length_c   1.000
_cell.angle_alpha   90.00
_cell.angle_beta   90.00
_cell.angle_gamma   90.00
#
_symmetry.space_group_name_H-M   'P 1'
#
loop_
_entity.id
_entity.type
_entity.pdbx_description
1 polymer ?
#
loop_
_entity_poly.entity_id
_entity_poly.type
_entity_poly.pdbx_seq_one_letter_code
_entity_poly.pdbx_strand_id
1 'polypeptide(L)'
;KCVYCRKRMKKVSGACIQCSCEHCSTSFHVTCAHAAGVLMEPDDWPYVVSITCFKHKSGGHTVQILRAVSLGQVVITKNRNGLYYRCRVIGTTTQTFYEVNFDDGSYSDNLYPESITSRDCARLGPPPEGEFVELRWTDGNIYRAKFISSVTSHIYQ
;
A
#
# COMPACT_ATOMS: atom_id res chain seq x y z
N LYS A 1 -7.31 -30.72 4.17
CA LYS A 1 -7.43 -30.79 2.69
C LYS A 1 -7.94 -29.45 2.18
N CYS A 2 -7.27 -28.87 1.17
CA CYS A 2 -7.59 -27.53 0.68
C CYS A 2 -9.06 -27.40 0.26
N VAL A 3 -9.81 -26.48 0.91
CA VAL A 3 -11.25 -26.30 0.64
C VAL A 3 -11.56 -25.88 -0.80
N TYR A 4 -10.63 -25.18 -1.45
CA TYR A 4 -10.82 -24.64 -2.79
C TYR A 4 -10.53 -25.65 -3.91
N CYS A 5 -9.44 -26.41 -3.82
CA CYS A 5 -9.02 -27.28 -4.91
C CYS A 5 -9.40 -28.75 -4.72
N ARG A 6 -9.83 -29.18 -3.52
CA ARG A 6 -10.16 -30.60 -3.21
C ARG A 6 -11.17 -31.25 -4.14
N LYS A 7 -12.08 -30.48 -4.74
CA LYS A 7 -13.12 -30.98 -5.66
C LYS A 7 -12.70 -30.91 -7.14
N ARG A 8 -11.71 -30.09 -7.47
CA ARG A 8 -11.29 -29.83 -8.86
C ARG A 8 -10.07 -30.65 -9.28
N MET A 9 -9.18 -30.95 -8.34
CA MET A 9 -7.91 -31.62 -8.64
C MET A 9 -7.96 -33.10 -8.24
N LYS A 10 -7.69 -34.00 -9.18
CA LYS A 10 -7.54 -35.46 -8.93
C LYS A 10 -6.27 -35.79 -8.15
N LYS A 11 -5.22 -34.99 -8.31
CA LYS A 11 -3.95 -35.09 -7.58
C LYS A 11 -3.69 -33.77 -6.86
N VAL A 12 -3.67 -33.79 -5.54
CA VAL A 12 -3.41 -32.61 -4.71
C VAL A 12 -1.91 -32.53 -4.46
N SER A 13 -1.25 -31.48 -4.96
CA SER A 13 0.13 -31.15 -4.62
C SER A 13 0.18 -29.90 -3.74
N GLY A 14 1.10 -29.89 -2.77
CA GLY A 14 1.34 -28.77 -1.86
C GLY A 14 0.87 -29.02 -0.41
N ALA A 15 1.46 -28.25 0.51
CA ALA A 15 1.09 -28.25 1.92
C ALA A 15 -0.14 -27.37 2.15
N CYS A 16 -1.08 -27.87 2.96
CA CYS A 16 -2.19 -27.06 3.46
C CYS A 16 -1.77 -26.36 4.75
N ILE A 17 -2.22 -25.14 4.92
CA ILE A 17 -2.20 -24.42 6.19
C ILE A 17 -3.63 -24.26 6.70
N GLN A 18 -3.78 -24.05 8.00
CA GLN A 18 -5.06 -23.93 8.68
C GLN A 18 -5.38 -22.46 8.97
N CYS A 19 -6.66 -22.14 9.01
CA CYS A 19 -7.15 -20.87 9.53
C CYS A 19 -6.67 -20.67 10.97
N SER A 20 -6.16 -19.48 11.27
CA SER A 20 -5.59 -19.13 12.59
C SER A 20 -6.64 -18.90 13.67
N CYS A 21 -7.92 -18.75 13.32
CA CYS A 21 -9.00 -18.64 14.31
C CYS A 21 -9.12 -19.91 15.16
N GLU A 22 -9.22 -19.71 16.47
CA GLU A 22 -9.44 -20.77 17.46
C GLU A 22 -10.55 -21.72 17.03
N HIS A 23 -10.29 -23.03 17.12
CA HIS A 23 -11.21 -24.10 16.76
C HIS A 23 -11.67 -24.14 15.27
N CYS A 24 -11.01 -23.38 14.36
CA CYS A 24 -11.31 -23.46 12.93
C CYS A 24 -10.46 -24.51 12.21
N SER A 25 -11.09 -25.59 11.72
CA SER A 25 -10.43 -26.64 10.93
C SER A 25 -10.34 -26.35 9.42
N THR A 26 -10.67 -25.13 9.00
CA THR A 26 -10.62 -24.74 7.58
C THR A 26 -9.17 -24.73 7.12
N SER A 27 -8.85 -25.54 6.11
CA SER A 27 -7.51 -25.63 5.55
C SER A 27 -7.48 -25.33 4.06
N PHE A 28 -6.41 -24.69 3.59
CA PHE A 28 -6.22 -24.28 2.20
C PHE A 28 -4.72 -24.26 1.86
N HIS A 29 -4.39 -24.35 0.57
CA HIS A 29 -3.06 -23.96 0.12
C HIS A 29 -2.93 -22.44 0.18
N VAL A 30 -1.74 -21.93 0.47
CA VAL A 30 -1.44 -20.49 0.50
C VAL A 30 -1.90 -19.84 -0.82
N THR A 31 -1.50 -20.41 -1.96
CA THR A 31 -1.85 -19.90 -3.29
C THR A 31 -3.35 -19.93 -3.55
N CYS A 32 -4.05 -20.99 -3.15
CA CYS A 32 -5.51 -21.08 -3.30
C CYS A 32 -6.25 -20.06 -2.43
N ALA A 33 -5.77 -19.84 -1.21
CA ALA A 33 -6.34 -18.84 -0.31
C ALA A 33 -6.11 -17.42 -0.83
N HIS A 34 -4.90 -17.12 -1.31
CA HIS A 34 -4.58 -15.83 -1.90
C HIS A 34 -5.45 -15.54 -3.14
N ALA A 35 -5.52 -16.50 -4.07
CA ALA A 35 -6.36 -16.37 -5.27
C ALA A 35 -7.86 -16.25 -4.95
N ALA A 36 -8.30 -16.80 -3.82
CA ALA A 36 -9.67 -16.69 -3.35
C ALA A 36 -9.93 -15.39 -2.54
N GLY A 37 -8.92 -14.56 -2.29
CA GLY A 37 -9.04 -13.33 -1.51
C GLY A 37 -9.16 -13.55 0.01
N VAL A 38 -8.65 -14.66 0.52
CA VAL A 38 -8.56 -14.91 1.98
C VAL A 38 -7.61 -13.90 2.61
N LEU A 39 -8.01 -13.32 3.74
CA LEU A 39 -7.22 -12.34 4.47
C LEU A 39 -5.98 -13.02 5.09
N MET A 40 -4.81 -12.48 4.77
CA MET A 40 -3.52 -12.88 5.32
C MET A 40 -2.86 -11.64 5.94
N GLU A 41 -2.56 -11.68 7.22
CA GLU A 41 -1.97 -10.56 7.96
C GLU A 41 -0.64 -11.01 8.56
N PRO A 42 0.40 -10.16 8.59
CA PRO A 42 1.60 -10.45 9.36
C PRO A 42 1.24 -10.64 10.84
N ASP A 43 1.84 -11.64 11.48
CA ASP A 43 1.63 -11.95 12.90
C ASP A 43 2.96 -12.06 13.63
N ASP A 44 2.93 -12.09 14.96
CA ASP A 44 4.12 -12.20 15.79
C ASP A 44 4.77 -13.59 15.66
N TRP A 45 6.07 -13.63 15.91
CA TRP A 45 6.85 -14.87 15.95
C TRP A 45 6.26 -15.83 17.01
N PRO A 46 6.08 -17.14 16.72
CA PRO A 46 6.69 -17.93 15.64
C PRO A 46 5.85 -18.10 14.37
N TYR A 47 4.64 -17.55 14.28
CA TYR A 47 3.72 -17.87 13.19
C TYR A 47 3.81 -16.93 12.00
N VAL A 48 4.40 -15.73 12.16
CA VAL A 48 4.78 -14.71 11.14
C VAL A 48 3.62 -14.22 10.23
N VAL A 49 2.56 -15.00 10.07
CA VAL A 49 1.38 -14.77 9.24
C VAL A 49 0.16 -15.43 9.89
N SER A 50 -0.86 -14.63 10.18
CA SER A 50 -2.20 -15.08 10.54
C SER A 50 -3.08 -15.13 9.30
N ILE A 51 -3.88 -16.20 9.16
CA ILE A 51 -4.78 -16.34 8.01
C ILE A 51 -6.19 -16.66 8.46
N THR A 52 -7.14 -15.84 8.01
CA THR A 52 -8.53 -15.88 8.45
C THR A 52 -9.43 -16.29 7.30
N CYS A 53 -10.05 -17.47 7.40
CA CYS A 53 -10.97 -17.94 6.36
C CYS A 53 -12.26 -17.10 6.31
N PHE A 54 -12.98 -17.17 5.18
CA PHE A 54 -14.21 -16.38 4.99
C PHE A 54 -15.31 -16.59 6.04
N LYS A 55 -15.33 -17.75 6.72
CA LYS A 55 -16.29 -17.98 7.82
C LYS A 55 -16.07 -17.07 9.01
N HIS A 56 -14.85 -16.55 9.16
CA HIS A 56 -14.44 -15.65 10.24
C HIS A 56 -14.10 -14.26 9.72
N LYS A 57 -14.42 -13.97 8.45
CA LYS A 57 -14.34 -12.62 7.90
C LYS A 57 -15.45 -11.80 8.55
N SER A 58 -15.18 -11.26 9.73
CA SER A 58 -15.99 -10.18 10.29
C SER A 58 -16.00 -9.05 9.24
N GLY A 59 -17.18 -8.59 8.86
CA GLY A 59 -17.44 -7.73 7.71
C GLY A 59 -16.88 -6.32 7.80
N GLY A 60 -15.59 -6.17 8.06
CA GLY A 60 -14.84 -4.96 7.81
C GLY A 60 -14.12 -5.10 6.47
N HIS A 61 -14.37 -4.16 5.57
CA HIS A 61 -13.35 -3.77 4.62
C HIS A 61 -12.16 -3.27 5.45
N THR A 62 -11.25 -4.16 5.81
CA THR A 62 -9.93 -3.72 6.25
C THR A 62 -9.19 -3.30 4.99
N VAL A 63 -9.45 -2.04 4.59
CA VAL A 63 -8.33 -1.11 4.36
C VAL A 63 -7.27 -1.56 5.35
N GLN A 64 -6.13 -2.08 4.88
CA GLN A 64 -5.03 -2.44 5.75
C GLN A 64 -4.96 -1.35 6.80
N ILE A 65 -5.35 -1.66 8.04
CA ILE A 65 -5.25 -0.69 9.12
C ILE A 65 -3.74 -0.61 9.26
N LEU A 66 -3.15 0.35 8.55
CA LEU A 66 -1.84 0.86 8.82
C LEU A 66 -1.91 1.17 10.30
N ARG A 67 -1.34 0.28 11.12
CA ARG A 67 -1.26 0.51 12.57
C ARG A 67 -0.70 1.91 12.70
N ALA A 68 -1.49 2.80 13.32
CA ALA A 68 -1.11 4.20 13.43
C ALA A 68 0.28 4.26 14.08
N VAL A 69 1.24 4.80 13.35
CA VAL A 69 2.61 4.89 13.82
C VAL A 69 2.71 6.11 14.71
N SER A 70 3.15 5.91 15.95
CA SER A 70 3.23 6.96 16.96
C SER A 70 4.66 7.45 17.15
N LEU A 71 4.81 8.70 17.61
CA LEU A 71 6.11 9.26 17.98
C LEU A 71 6.73 8.43 19.13
N GLY A 72 8.02 8.10 19.01
CA GLY A 72 8.73 7.23 19.94
C GLY A 72 8.53 5.72 19.71
N GLN A 73 7.61 5.31 18.84
CA GLN A 73 7.41 3.91 18.49
C GLN A 73 8.65 3.36 17.79
N VAL A 74 8.97 2.09 18.08
CA VAL A 74 10.07 1.40 17.42
C VAL A 74 9.52 0.56 16.27
N VAL A 75 9.99 0.83 15.05
CA VAL A 75 9.55 0.22 13.79
C VAL A 75 10.74 -0.42 13.05
N ILE A 76 10.47 -1.16 11.99
CA ILE A 76 11.49 -1.67 11.06
C ILE A 76 11.36 -0.91 9.74
N THR A 77 12.44 -0.30 9.25
CA THR A 77 12.45 0.42 7.97
C THR A 77 13.72 0.14 7.18
N LYS A 78 13.67 0.39 5.86
CA LYS A 78 14.78 0.20 4.94
C LYS A 78 15.71 1.41 5.00
N ASN A 79 16.98 1.19 5.30
CA ASN A 79 18.02 2.21 5.24
C ASN A 79 18.48 2.43 3.78
N ARG A 80 19.21 3.52 3.54
CA ARG A 80 19.79 3.89 2.24
C ARG A 80 20.68 2.80 1.63
N ASN A 81 21.30 1.96 2.47
CA ASN A 81 22.09 0.81 2.02
C ASN A 81 21.24 -0.39 1.54
N GLY A 82 19.92 -0.28 1.60
CA GLY A 82 18.99 -1.31 1.14
C GLY A 82 18.58 -2.36 2.18
N LEU A 83 19.19 -2.34 3.38
CA LEU A 83 18.91 -3.29 4.45
C LEU A 83 17.87 -2.75 5.44
N TYR A 84 17.19 -3.65 6.16
CA TYR A 84 16.16 -3.31 7.14
C TYR A 84 16.74 -3.21 8.55
N TYR A 85 16.41 -2.15 9.27
CA TYR A 85 16.87 -1.89 10.64
C TYR A 85 15.73 -1.48 11.55
N ARG A 86 15.95 -1.69 12.86
CA ARG A 86 15.08 -1.22 13.93
C ARG A 86 15.35 0.27 14.18
N CYS A 87 14.34 1.12 14.00
CA CYS A 87 14.43 2.57 14.14
C CYS A 87 13.35 3.08 15.09
N ARG A 88 13.61 4.20 15.76
CA ARG A 88 12.62 4.90 16.58
C ARG A 88 12.09 6.09 15.81
N VAL A 89 10.76 6.24 15.75
CA VAL A 89 10.10 7.38 15.12
C VAL A 89 10.37 8.63 15.96
N ILE A 90 10.99 9.64 15.36
CA ILE A 90 11.30 10.92 16.00
C ILE A 90 10.43 12.06 15.49
N GLY A 91 9.77 11.90 14.34
CA GLY A 91 8.89 12.91 13.77
C GLY A 91 7.86 12.32 12.81
N THR A 92 6.74 13.02 12.67
CA THR A 92 5.70 12.73 11.68
C THR A 92 5.42 13.99 10.90
N THR A 93 5.46 13.92 9.58
CA THR A 93 5.15 15.04 8.68
C THR A 93 4.17 14.55 7.62
N THR A 94 3.23 15.41 7.22
CA THR A 94 2.37 15.14 6.06
C THR A 94 3.00 15.73 4.82
N GLN A 95 3.13 14.93 3.77
CA GLN A 95 3.59 15.38 2.46
C GLN A 95 2.46 15.19 1.45
N THR A 96 2.11 16.27 0.76
CA THR A 96 1.17 16.21 -0.35
C THR A 96 1.93 15.99 -1.65
N PHE A 97 1.42 15.06 -2.45
CA PHE A 97 1.89 14.77 -3.81
C PHE A 97 0.73 14.93 -4.80
N TYR A 98 1.05 15.36 -6.00
CA TYR A 98 0.10 15.50 -7.11
C TYR A 98 0.28 14.36 -8.10
N GLU A 99 -0.86 13.92 -8.63
CA GLU A 99 -0.94 12.94 -9.70
C GLU A 99 -1.23 13.68 -11.01
N VAL A 100 -0.44 13.38 -12.05
CA VAL A 100 -0.60 14.00 -13.38
C VAL A 100 -0.41 12.98 -14.50
N ASN A 101 -1.04 13.26 -15.63
CA ASN A 101 -0.78 12.58 -16.91
C ASN A 101 -0.12 13.56 -17.88
N PHE A 102 1.03 13.18 -18.43
CA PHE A 102 1.71 13.96 -19.46
C PHE A 102 1.07 13.75 -20.83
N ASP A 103 1.34 14.67 -21.76
CA ASP A 103 0.82 14.60 -23.14
C ASP A 103 1.33 13.38 -23.93
N ASP A 104 2.46 12.79 -23.52
CA ASP A 104 3.00 11.54 -24.10
C ASP A 104 2.34 10.27 -23.53
N GLY A 105 1.39 10.41 -22.62
CA GLY A 105 0.68 9.32 -21.96
C GLY A 105 1.41 8.74 -20.74
N SER A 106 2.56 9.29 -20.35
CA SER A 106 3.22 8.91 -19.09
C SER A 106 2.47 9.49 -17.87
N TYR A 107 2.69 8.85 -16.71
CA TYR A 107 2.00 9.15 -15.46
C TYR A 107 3.03 9.39 -14.34
N SER A 108 2.71 10.30 -13.43
CA SER A 108 3.47 10.54 -12.20
C SER A 108 2.53 10.77 -11.02
N ASP A 109 2.88 10.20 -9.86
CA ASP A 109 2.13 10.26 -8.60
C ASP A 109 2.90 10.90 -7.43
N ASN A 110 4.09 11.42 -7.72
CA ASN A 110 5.06 11.87 -6.72
C ASN A 110 5.52 13.32 -6.96
N LEU A 111 4.69 14.12 -7.61
CA LEU A 111 4.99 15.53 -7.86
C LEU A 111 4.72 16.39 -6.64
N TYR A 112 5.65 17.28 -6.34
CA TYR A 112 5.48 18.29 -5.30
C TYR A 112 4.56 19.43 -5.81
N PRO A 113 3.71 20.03 -4.96
CA PRO A 113 2.94 21.22 -5.33
C PRO A 113 3.79 22.34 -5.91
N GLU A 114 5.01 22.51 -5.40
CA GLU A 114 5.97 23.53 -5.83
C GLU A 114 6.57 23.27 -7.22
N SER A 115 6.42 22.05 -7.75
CA SER A 115 6.82 21.72 -9.11
C SER A 115 5.90 22.34 -10.16
N ILE A 116 4.65 22.67 -9.81
CA ILE A 116 3.72 23.35 -10.72
C ILE A 116 4.14 24.81 -10.87
N THR A 117 4.46 25.21 -12.10
CA THR A 117 4.91 26.58 -12.42
C THR A 117 3.78 27.46 -12.95
N SER A 118 2.70 26.87 -13.48
CA SER A 118 1.54 27.61 -14.01
C SER A 118 0.63 28.20 -12.92
N ARG A 119 0.73 27.71 -11.67
CA ARG A 119 -0.10 28.10 -10.53
C ARG A 119 0.70 28.00 -9.24
N ASP A 120 0.53 28.99 -8.36
CA ASP A 120 1.06 28.95 -6.99
C ASP A 120 0.25 27.97 -6.12
N CYS A 121 0.51 26.67 -6.30
CA CYS A 121 -0.20 25.59 -5.61
C CYS A 121 0.08 25.52 -4.11
N ALA A 122 1.22 26.04 -3.65
CA ALA A 122 1.55 26.12 -2.22
C ALA A 122 0.58 27.05 -1.47
N ARG A 123 0.15 28.14 -2.12
CA ARG A 123 -0.78 29.12 -1.53
C ARG A 123 -2.23 28.91 -1.93
N LEU A 124 -2.50 28.53 -3.17
CA LEU A 124 -3.85 28.42 -3.75
C LEU A 124 -4.41 26.99 -3.72
N GLY A 125 -3.62 26.02 -3.25
CA GLY A 125 -3.99 24.61 -3.23
C GLY A 125 -3.97 23.97 -4.63
N PRO A 126 -4.44 22.71 -4.72
CA PRO A 126 -4.36 21.92 -5.94
C PRO A 126 -5.19 22.52 -7.07
N PRO A 127 -4.77 22.30 -8.33
CA PRO A 127 -5.62 22.56 -9.49
C PRO A 127 -6.91 21.73 -9.45
N PRO A 128 -7.97 22.16 -10.14
CA PRO A 128 -9.12 21.32 -10.45
C PRO A 128 -8.72 20.06 -11.22
N GLU A 129 -9.39 18.94 -10.94
CA GLU A 129 -9.21 17.69 -11.68
C GLU A 129 -9.42 17.92 -13.18
N GLY A 130 -8.44 17.46 -13.96
CA GLY A 130 -8.43 17.56 -15.41
C GLY A 130 -7.93 18.89 -15.98
N GLU A 131 -7.53 19.86 -15.14
CA GLU A 131 -6.88 21.09 -15.60
C GLU A 131 -5.48 20.80 -16.16
N PHE A 132 -5.13 21.49 -17.24
CA PHE A 132 -3.76 21.46 -17.77
C PHE A 132 -2.85 22.37 -16.96
N VAL A 133 -1.73 21.83 -16.50
CA VAL A 133 -0.71 22.51 -15.74
C VAL A 133 0.64 22.45 -16.44
N GLU A 134 1.46 23.46 -16.21
CA GLU A 134 2.88 23.43 -16.58
C GLU A 134 3.68 23.17 -15.31
N LEU A 135 4.66 22.29 -15.42
CA LEU A 135 5.48 21.88 -14.29
C LEU A 135 6.95 21.74 -14.68
N ARG A 136 7.84 22.03 -13.74
CA ARG A 136 9.28 21.77 -13.89
C ARG A 136 9.59 20.35 -13.43
N TRP A 137 10.14 19.55 -14.34
CA TRP A 137 10.51 18.16 -14.06
C TRP A 137 11.94 18.05 -13.50
N THR A 138 12.35 16.82 -13.14
CA THR A 138 13.64 16.53 -12.47
C THR A 138 14.86 16.81 -13.34
N ASP A 139 14.68 16.86 -14.66
CA ASP A 139 15.71 17.24 -15.63
C ASP A 139 15.83 18.77 -15.81
N GLY A 140 14.97 19.54 -15.14
CA GLY A 140 14.93 21.00 -15.21
C GLY A 140 14.07 21.56 -16.34
N ASN A 141 13.55 20.71 -17.24
CA ASN A 141 12.70 21.15 -18.35
C ASN A 141 11.24 21.38 -17.88
N ILE A 142 10.49 22.16 -18.66
CA ILE A 142 9.07 22.41 -18.41
C ILE A 142 8.24 21.48 -19.28
N TYR A 143 7.29 20.81 -18.65
CA TYR A 143 6.36 19.90 -19.31
C TYR A 143 4.92 20.34 -19.04
N ARG A 144 4.07 20.04 -20.01
CA ARG A 144 2.63 20.16 -19.86
C ARG A 144 2.05 18.81 -19.44
N ALA A 145 1.19 18.86 -18.42
CA ALA A 145 0.50 17.68 -17.93
C ALA A 145 -0.92 18.03 -17.52
N LYS A 146 -1.79 17.03 -17.48
CA LYS A 146 -3.15 17.12 -16.97
C LYS A 146 -3.17 16.67 -15.52
N PHE A 147 -3.60 17.55 -14.62
CA PHE A 147 -3.77 17.24 -13.22
C PHE A 147 -4.89 16.20 -13.02
N ILE A 148 -4.66 15.22 -12.16
CA ILE A 148 -5.60 14.14 -11.88
C ILE A 148 -6.09 14.27 -10.44
N SER A 149 -5.19 14.18 -9.48
CA SER A 149 -5.57 14.16 -8.06
C SER A 149 -4.45 14.67 -7.16
N SER A 150 -4.78 14.88 -5.88
CA SER A 150 -3.82 15.23 -4.84
C SER A 150 -3.92 14.20 -3.73
N VAL A 151 -2.79 13.58 -3.38
CA VAL A 151 -2.70 12.56 -2.33
C VAL A 151 -1.80 13.06 -1.22
N THR A 152 -2.33 13.10 0.02
CA THR A 152 -1.52 13.45 1.19
C THR A 152 -1.08 12.18 1.92
N SER A 153 0.23 11.97 1.99
CA SER A 153 0.87 10.83 2.62
C SER A 153 1.52 11.22 3.94
N HIS A 154 1.48 10.31 4.92
CA HIS A 154 2.20 10.49 6.19
C HIS A 154 3.61 9.95 6.05
N ILE A 155 4.61 10.80 6.28
CA ILE A 155 6.03 10.48 6.28
C ILE A 155 6.52 10.48 7.73
N TYR A 156 7.31 9.47 8.07
CA TYR A 156 7.90 9.30 9.40
C TYR A 156 9.41 9.47 9.32
N GLN A 157 9.97 10.20 10.28
CA GLN A 157 11.40 10.44 10.47
C GLN A 157 11.93 9.59 11.62
#